data_AF-A0A5C7KSF8-F1
#
_entry.id   AF-A0A5C7KSF8-F1
#
_cell.length_a   1.000
_cell.length_b   1.000
_cell.length_c   1.000
_cell.angle_alpha   90.00
_cell.angle_beta   90.00
_cell.angle_gamma   90.00
#
_symmetry.space_group_name_H-M   'P 1'
#
loop_
_entity.id
_entity.type
_entity.pdbx_description
1 polymer ?
#
loop_
_entity_poly.entity_id
_entity_poly.type
_entity_poly.pdbx_seq_one_letter_code
_entity_poly.pdbx_strand_id
1 'polypeptide(L)'
;MRALFVSRAFPPTIGGIEKQNAEVAEFLGKKTELTLIANRKGKSFLPLFLPWAMLQILVKASRHDVLLLGDGVLAPLGAIAKFLFPRLTVVSIVHGLDLTFAKKSGFMAKLYASINLPSLRKLDGVICVSQDTKKIALSVGIKEERAFVIPNGIDPDFITGSYTREELATFHG
;
A
#
# COMPACT_ATOMS: atom_id res chain seq x y z
N MET A 1 16.48 4.32 -11.28
CA MET A 1 15.28 4.81 -10.55
C MET A 1 15.49 4.53 -9.08
N ARG A 2 15.10 5.47 -8.22
CA ARG A 2 15.15 5.34 -6.75
C ARG A 2 13.74 5.37 -6.20
N ALA A 3 13.33 4.28 -5.56
CA ALA A 3 12.00 4.12 -5.02
C ALA A 3 12.01 4.28 -3.49
N LEU A 4 11.15 5.14 -2.97
CA LEU A 4 10.86 5.25 -1.55
C LEU A 4 9.58 4.46 -1.28
N PHE A 5 9.66 3.38 -0.53
CA PHE A 5 8.51 2.55 -0.18
C PHE A 5 8.13 2.75 1.27
N VAL A 6 6.87 3.13 1.51
CA VAL A 6 6.34 3.36 2.86
C VAL A 6 5.21 2.38 3.12
N SER A 7 5.31 1.63 4.21
CA SER A 7 4.28 0.67 4.61
C SER A 7 3.96 0.78 6.10
N ARG A 8 2.66 0.86 6.44
CA ARG A 8 2.20 0.80 7.83
C ARG A 8 1.94 -0.61 8.35
N ALA A 9 2.00 -1.60 7.46
CA ALA A 9 1.69 -3.00 7.72
C ALA A 9 2.83 -3.84 7.13
N PHE A 10 3.77 -4.23 8.00
CA PHE A 10 4.98 -4.95 7.64
C PHE A 10 5.35 -5.96 8.74
N PRO A 11 6.03 -7.09 8.43
CA PRO A 11 6.52 -8.05 9.42
C PRO A 11 7.30 -7.39 10.57
N PRO A 12 7.24 -7.92 11.80
CA PRO A 12 6.86 -9.30 12.18
C PRO A 12 5.37 -9.56 12.44
N THR A 13 4.50 -8.55 12.33
CA THR A 13 3.04 -8.80 12.42
C THR A 13 2.58 -9.62 11.20
N ILE A 14 1.75 -10.63 11.42
CA ILE A 14 1.27 -11.53 10.36
C ILE A 14 -0.09 -11.03 9.84
N GLY A 15 -0.19 -10.88 8.52
CA GLY A 15 -1.42 -10.55 7.82
C GLY A 15 -1.19 -10.47 6.32
N GLY A 16 -2.27 -10.43 5.54
CA GLY A 16 -2.18 -10.45 4.08
C GLY A 16 -1.49 -9.22 3.49
N ILE A 17 -1.74 -8.03 4.06
CA ILE A 17 -1.10 -6.77 3.62
C ILE A 17 0.37 -6.77 4.06
N GLU A 18 0.66 -7.25 5.27
CA GLU A 18 2.01 -7.37 5.82
C GLU A 18 2.88 -8.27 4.93
N LYS A 19 2.39 -9.47 4.58
CA LYS A 19 3.09 -10.40 3.68
C LYS A 19 3.31 -9.80 2.30
N GLN A 20 2.25 -9.26 1.69
CA GLN A 20 2.34 -8.66 0.36
C GLN A 20 3.34 -7.49 0.33
N ASN A 21 3.31 -6.59 1.31
CA ASN A 21 4.27 -5.49 1.37
C ASN A 21 5.72 -5.99 1.56
N ALA A 22 5.94 -7.07 2.32
CA ALA A 22 7.26 -7.66 2.47
C ALA A 22 7.79 -8.23 1.16
N GLU A 23 6.97 -9.00 0.44
CA GLU A 23 7.31 -9.56 -0.86
C GLU A 23 7.55 -8.46 -1.90
N VAL A 24 6.69 -7.43 -1.94
CA VAL A 24 6.90 -6.26 -2.80
C VAL A 24 8.23 -5.60 -2.49
N ALA A 25 8.56 -5.36 -1.22
CA ALA A 25 9.84 -4.76 -0.85
C ALA A 25 11.04 -5.61 -1.29
N GLU A 26 10.95 -6.93 -1.10
CA GLU A 26 12.01 -7.85 -1.49
C GLU A 26 12.22 -7.89 -3.01
N PHE A 27 11.17 -8.19 -3.78
CA PHE A 27 11.29 -8.38 -5.22
C PHE A 27 11.51 -7.06 -5.97
N LEU A 28 10.95 -5.96 -5.48
CA LEU A 28 11.23 -4.63 -6.03
C LEU A 28 12.65 -4.20 -5.71
N GLY A 29 13.14 -4.45 -4.49
CA GLY A 29 14.52 -4.16 -4.08
C GLY A 29 15.58 -4.91 -4.90
N LYS A 30 15.25 -6.09 -5.44
CA LYS A 30 16.10 -6.82 -6.40
C LYS A 30 16.19 -6.14 -7.78
N LYS A 31 15.24 -5.26 -8.13
CA LYS A 31 15.12 -4.64 -9.46
C LYS A 31 15.46 -3.14 -9.48
N THR A 32 15.40 -2.46 -8.34
CA THR A 32 15.63 -1.01 -8.23
C THR A 32 16.22 -0.66 -6.87
N GLU A 33 16.91 0.49 -6.79
CA GLU A 33 17.34 1.02 -5.49
C GLU A 33 16.09 1.39 -4.66
N LEU A 34 15.87 0.67 -3.56
CA LEU A 34 14.68 0.76 -2.72
C LEU A 34 15.04 1.21 -1.31
N THR A 35 14.49 2.33 -0.87
CA THR A 35 14.50 2.74 0.53
C THR A 35 13.16 2.40 1.18
N LEU A 36 13.17 1.57 2.24
CA LEU A 36 11.96 1.15 2.95
C LEU A 36 11.76 1.93 4.26
N ILE A 37 10.55 2.43 4.47
CA ILE A 37 10.05 3.00 5.73
C ILE A 37 8.86 2.14 6.17
N ALA A 38 9.07 1.27 7.16
CA ALA A 38 8.07 0.27 7.54
C ALA A 38 7.69 0.37 9.03
N ASN A 39 6.40 0.29 9.33
CA ASN A 39 5.91 0.07 10.68
C ASN A 39 5.97 -1.43 11.01
N ARG A 40 6.82 -1.79 11.97
CA ARG A 40 6.99 -3.16 12.45
C ARG A 40 6.34 -3.41 13.82
N LYS A 41 5.68 -2.40 14.39
CA LYS A 41 5.12 -2.44 15.76
C LYS A 41 3.60 -2.67 15.78
N GLY A 42 3.02 -3.07 14.65
CA GLY A 42 1.59 -3.36 14.53
C GLY A 42 0.70 -2.10 14.54
N LYS A 43 -0.62 -2.33 14.61
CA LYS A 43 -1.65 -1.28 14.42
C LYS A 43 -1.70 -0.24 15.52
N SER A 44 -1.38 -0.60 16.77
CA SER A 44 -1.39 0.33 17.91
C SER A 44 -0.34 1.43 17.79
N PHE A 45 0.75 1.18 17.07
CA PHE A 45 1.81 2.17 16.85
C PHE A 45 1.52 3.10 15.66
N LEU A 46 0.43 2.89 14.93
CA LEU A 46 0.07 3.70 13.75
C LEU A 46 0.02 5.21 14.03
N PRO A 47 -0.57 5.71 15.15
CA PRO A 47 -0.62 7.14 15.43
C PRO A 47 0.75 7.80 15.58
N LEU A 48 1.75 7.06 16.07
CA LEU A 48 3.14 7.54 16.20
C LEU A 48 3.93 7.31 14.90
N PHE A 49 3.60 6.25 14.18
CA PHE A 49 4.22 5.94 12.90
C PHE A 49 3.89 6.99 11.83
N LEU A 50 2.65 7.47 11.73
CA LEU A 50 2.26 8.39 10.65
C LEU A 50 3.05 9.71 10.67
N PRO A 51 3.20 10.44 11.79
CA PRO A 51 4.05 11.63 11.83
C PRO A 51 5.53 11.33 11.56
N TRP A 52 6.04 10.22 12.09
CA TRP A 52 7.42 9.81 11.87
C TRP A 52 7.68 9.46 10.39
N ALA A 53 6.78 8.69 9.77
CA ALA A 53 6.85 8.33 8.36
C ALA A 53 6.76 9.58 7.48
N MET A 54 5.90 10.54 7.84
CA MET A 54 5.81 11.83 7.16
C MET A 54 7.15 12.57 7.20
N LEU A 55 7.79 12.68 8.38
CA LEU A 55 9.11 13.29 8.49
C LEU A 55 10.15 12.58 7.61
N GLN A 56 10.16 11.24 7.62
CA GLN A 56 11.07 10.47 6.77
C GLN A 56 10.81 10.70 5.27
N ILE A 57 9.55 10.81 4.85
CA ILE A 57 9.18 11.16 3.47
C ILE A 57 9.72 12.55 3.12
N LEU A 58 9.49 13.57 3.96
CA LEU A 58 9.96 14.93 3.69
C LEU A 58 11.49 15.02 3.55
N VAL A 59 12.23 14.29 4.38
CA VAL A 59 13.70 14.26 4.34
C VAL A 59 14.24 13.54 3.10
N LYS A 60 13.53 12.54 2.60
CA LYS A 60 14.05 11.62 1.56
C LYS A 60 13.46 11.87 0.17
N ALA A 61 12.28 12.46 0.06
CA ALA A 61 11.52 12.60 -1.19
C ALA A 61 12.31 13.25 -2.32
N SER A 62 13.11 14.29 -2.05
CA SER A 62 13.91 14.99 -3.07
C SER A 62 15.00 14.13 -3.71
N ARG A 63 15.36 12.99 -3.09
CA ARG A 63 16.36 12.03 -3.59
C ARG A 63 15.73 10.81 -4.26
N HIS A 64 14.41 10.76 -4.37
CA HIS A 64 13.70 9.62 -4.95
C HIS A 64 12.87 10.06 -6.14
N ASP A 65 12.70 9.15 -7.08
CA ASP A 65 11.90 9.39 -8.29
C ASP A 65 10.44 9.00 -8.05
N VAL A 66 10.23 7.96 -7.23
CA VAL A 66 8.92 7.37 -6.94
C VAL A 66 8.73 7.20 -5.43
N LEU A 67 7.56 7.57 -4.93
CA LEU A 67 7.04 7.21 -3.62
C LEU A 67 5.92 6.17 -3.80
N LEU A 68 6.18 4.94 -3.35
CA LEU A 68 5.21 3.87 -3.29
C LEU A 68 4.62 3.80 -1.88
N LEU A 69 3.30 3.78 -1.78
CA LEU A 69 2.58 3.58 -0.52
C LEU A 69 2.01 2.17 -0.48
N GLY A 70 2.21 1.46 0.63
CA GLY A 70 1.81 0.05 0.77
C GLY A 70 0.32 -0.18 1.01
N ASP A 71 -0.47 0.86 1.29
CA ASP A 71 -1.93 0.77 1.35
C ASP A 71 -2.58 2.17 1.34
N GLY A 72 -3.90 2.22 1.17
CA GLY A 72 -4.66 3.47 1.06
C GLY A 72 -4.70 4.32 2.34
N VAL A 73 -4.32 3.78 3.50
CA VAL A 73 -4.28 4.55 4.76
C VAL A 73 -3.19 5.62 4.70
N LEU A 74 -2.11 5.38 3.95
CA LEU A 74 -0.98 6.29 3.80
C LEU A 74 -1.21 7.39 2.76
N ALA A 75 -2.31 7.35 2.01
CA ALA A 75 -2.60 8.31 0.93
C ALA A 75 -2.47 9.79 1.34
N PRO A 76 -2.87 10.22 2.55
CA PRO A 76 -2.71 11.63 2.95
C PRO A 76 -1.26 12.08 2.99
N LEU A 77 -0.34 11.21 3.45
CA LEU A 77 1.10 11.50 3.47
C LEU A 77 1.61 11.64 2.02
N GLY A 78 1.19 10.75 1.13
CA GLY A 78 1.53 10.83 -0.29
C GLY A 78 1.00 12.09 -0.97
N ALA A 79 -0.23 12.50 -0.67
CA ALA A 79 -0.81 13.72 -1.25
C ALA A 79 -0.06 14.98 -0.80
N ILE A 80 0.36 15.05 0.47
CA ILE A 80 1.20 16.16 0.97
C ILE A 80 2.58 16.11 0.32
N ALA A 81 3.19 14.92 0.21
CA ALA A 81 4.47 14.76 -0.46
C ALA A 81 4.41 15.18 -1.93
N LYS A 82 3.34 14.81 -2.66
CA LYS A 82 3.14 15.22 -4.06
C LYS A 82 3.01 16.73 -4.19
N PHE A 83 2.29 17.36 -3.26
CA PHE A 83 2.14 18.82 -3.24
C PHE A 83 3.49 19.54 -3.01
N LEU A 84 4.31 19.05 -2.09
CA LEU A 84 5.61 19.65 -1.76
C LEU A 84 6.72 19.30 -2.76
N PHE A 85 6.63 18.14 -3.41
CA PHE A 85 7.59 17.64 -4.39
C PHE A 85 6.87 17.30 -5.71
N PRO A 86 6.50 18.28 -6.55
CA PRO A 86 5.67 18.04 -7.74
C PRO A 86 6.27 17.06 -8.76
N ARG A 87 7.60 16.93 -8.78
CA ARG A 87 8.34 15.99 -9.65
C ARG A 87 8.34 14.55 -9.14
N LEU A 88 8.01 14.32 -7.87
CA LEU A 88 7.92 12.98 -7.29
C LEU A 88 6.68 12.28 -7.85
N THR A 89 6.85 11.09 -8.41
CA THR A 89 5.72 10.23 -8.78
C THR A 89 5.22 9.52 -7.52
N VAL A 90 3.96 9.72 -7.16
CA VAL A 90 3.36 9.13 -5.96
C VAL A 90 2.27 8.14 -6.34
N VAL A 91 2.45 6.89 -5.93
CA VAL A 91 1.53 5.79 -6.23
C VAL A 91 1.17 5.04 -4.95
N SER A 92 -0.09 4.64 -4.80
CA SER A 92 -0.54 3.83 -3.66
C SER A 92 -1.03 2.46 -4.13
N ILE A 93 -0.56 1.40 -3.50
CA ILE A 93 -1.25 0.12 -3.50
C ILE A 93 -2.56 0.33 -2.72
N VAL A 94 -3.66 -0.23 -3.22
CA VAL A 94 -4.96 -0.17 -2.56
C VAL A 94 -5.57 -1.57 -2.50
N HIS A 95 -6.14 -1.88 -1.35
CA HIS A 95 -6.88 -3.11 -1.12
C HIS A 95 -8.38 -2.84 -1.09
N GLY A 96 -9.21 -3.82 -1.47
CA GLY A 96 -10.67 -3.64 -1.51
C GLY A 96 -11.27 -3.18 -0.16
N LEU A 97 -10.69 -3.61 0.97
CA LEU A 97 -11.13 -3.18 2.29
C LEU A 97 -10.87 -1.69 2.56
N ASP A 98 -9.74 -1.16 2.07
CA ASP A 98 -9.37 0.25 2.23
C ASP A 98 -10.44 1.16 1.62
N LEU A 99 -10.97 0.78 0.46
CA LEU A 99 -11.92 1.59 -0.28
C LEU A 99 -13.38 1.38 0.15
N THR A 100 -13.73 0.15 0.55
CA THR A 100 -15.08 -0.16 1.07
C THR A 100 -15.30 0.38 2.48
N PHE A 101 -14.25 0.58 3.28
CA PHE A 101 -14.34 1.18 4.61
C PHE A 101 -14.99 2.57 4.58
N ALA A 102 -14.74 3.36 3.54
CA ALA A 102 -15.35 4.68 3.36
C ALA A 102 -16.89 4.62 3.18
N LYS A 103 -17.46 3.47 2.79
CA LYS A 103 -18.91 3.28 2.61
C LYS A 103 -19.60 2.81 3.89
N LYS A 104 -18.85 2.51 4.96
CA LYS A 104 -19.41 2.07 6.25
C LYS A 104 -19.95 3.27 7.04
N SER A 105 -20.84 2.99 7.97
CA SER A 105 -21.29 3.97 8.97
C SER A 105 -20.27 4.09 10.12
N GLY A 106 -20.19 5.27 10.72
CA GLY A 106 -19.34 5.54 11.90
C GLY A 106 -18.34 6.67 11.71
N PHE A 107 -17.80 7.17 12.82
CA PHE A 107 -16.86 8.29 12.84
C PHE A 107 -15.58 8.00 12.05
N MET A 108 -14.97 6.84 12.25
CA MET A 108 -13.73 6.45 11.57
C MET A 108 -13.92 6.30 10.05
N ALA A 109 -15.06 5.77 9.61
CA ALA A 109 -15.38 5.65 8.19
C ALA A 109 -15.56 7.03 7.55
N LYS A 110 -16.24 7.97 8.22
CA LYS A 110 -16.37 9.35 7.78
C LYS A 110 -15.02 10.07 7.71
N LEU A 111 -14.16 9.87 8.71
CA LEU A 111 -12.80 10.43 8.74
C LEU A 111 -11.97 9.92 7.57
N TYR A 112 -12.02 8.61 7.32
CA TYR A 112 -11.33 8.01 6.17
C TYR A 112 -11.90 8.53 4.84
N ALA A 113 -13.23 8.62 4.71
CA ALA A 113 -13.88 9.13 3.51
C ALA A 113 -13.53 10.61 3.24
N SER A 114 -13.37 11.43 4.28
CA SER A 114 -13.06 12.86 4.13
C SER A 114 -11.58 13.15 3.93
N ILE A 115 -10.68 12.29 4.42
CA ILE A 115 -9.23 12.51 4.34
C ILE A 115 -8.57 11.61 3.29
N ASN A 116 -8.75 10.29 3.38
CA ASN A 116 -8.05 9.33 2.55
C ASN A 116 -8.54 9.31 1.11
N LEU A 117 -9.87 9.36 0.87
CA LEU A 117 -10.38 9.32 -0.51
C LEU A 117 -9.96 10.54 -1.33
N PRO A 118 -10.07 11.80 -0.86
CA PRO A 118 -9.55 12.94 -1.61
C PRO A 118 -8.05 12.87 -1.80
N SER A 119 -7.31 12.31 -0.84
CA SER A 119 -5.86 12.15 -0.95
C SER A 119 -5.48 11.14 -2.03
N LEU A 120 -6.18 10.00 -2.12
CA LEU A 120 -6.00 9.01 -3.19
C LEU A 120 -6.23 9.62 -4.58
N ARG A 121 -7.23 10.50 -4.72
CA ARG A 121 -7.52 11.19 -6.01
C ARG A 121 -6.42 12.17 -6.43
N LYS A 122 -5.60 12.65 -5.49
CA LYS A 122 -4.48 13.56 -5.74
C LYS A 122 -3.19 12.86 -6.16
N LEU A 123 -3.11 11.53 -6.01
CA LEU A 123 -1.93 10.75 -6.39
C LEU A 123 -1.81 10.64 -7.92
N ASP A 124 -0.61 10.29 -8.39
CA ASP A 124 -0.36 10.03 -9.80
C ASP A 124 -0.98 8.69 -10.25
N GLY A 125 -1.11 7.73 -9.34
CA GLY A 125 -1.77 6.46 -9.59
C GLY A 125 -2.16 5.69 -8.34
N VAL A 126 -3.06 4.73 -8.52
CA VAL A 126 -3.38 3.68 -7.55
C VAL A 126 -3.20 2.31 -8.20
N ILE A 127 -2.55 1.40 -7.49
CA ILE A 127 -2.36 0.01 -7.88
C ILE A 127 -3.42 -0.83 -7.16
N CYS A 128 -4.41 -1.28 -7.91
CA CYS A 128 -5.49 -2.14 -7.46
C CYS A 128 -5.04 -3.60 -7.56
N VAL A 129 -5.13 -4.33 -6.44
CA VAL A 129 -4.73 -5.75 -6.37
C VAL A 129 -5.63 -6.71 -7.15
N SER A 130 -6.75 -6.23 -7.69
CA SER A 130 -7.68 -7.00 -8.52
C SER A 130 -8.56 -6.10 -9.38
N GLN A 131 -9.24 -6.69 -10.37
CA GLN A 131 -10.26 -5.99 -11.15
C GLN A 131 -11.41 -5.47 -10.27
N ASP A 132 -11.81 -6.22 -9.25
CA ASP A 132 -12.86 -5.78 -8.33
C ASP A 132 -12.39 -4.60 -7.48
N THR A 133 -11.12 -4.59 -7.07
CA THR A 133 -10.54 -3.43 -6.38
C THR A 133 -10.55 -2.20 -7.29
N LYS A 134 -10.25 -2.35 -8.60
CA LYS A 134 -10.35 -1.26 -9.57
C LYS A 134 -11.79 -0.75 -9.69
N LYS A 135 -12.79 -1.63 -9.84
CA LYS A 135 -14.22 -1.22 -9.86
C LYS A 135 -14.58 -0.39 -8.63
N ILE A 136 -14.12 -0.80 -7.44
CA ILE A 136 -14.37 -0.05 -6.21
C ILE A 136 -13.66 1.31 -6.26
N ALA A 137 -12.40 1.37 -6.70
CA ALA A 137 -11.63 2.61 -6.85
C ALA A 137 -12.33 3.62 -7.77
N LEU A 138 -12.82 3.17 -8.92
CA LEU A 138 -13.60 4.00 -9.84
C LEU A 138 -14.90 4.49 -9.18
N SER A 139 -15.60 3.62 -8.44
CA SER A 139 -16.84 3.98 -7.75
C SER A 139 -16.66 5.06 -6.66
N VAL A 140 -15.44 5.25 -6.17
CA VAL A 140 -15.09 6.31 -5.19
C VAL A 140 -14.38 7.49 -5.85
N GLY A 141 -14.44 7.62 -7.18
CA GLY A 141 -14.00 8.79 -7.93
C GLY A 141 -12.50 8.83 -8.23
N ILE A 142 -11.79 7.69 -8.17
CA ILE A 142 -10.47 7.59 -8.78
C ILE A 142 -10.64 7.52 -10.30
N LYS A 143 -9.84 8.31 -11.03
CA LYS A 143 -9.91 8.34 -12.49
C LYS A 143 -9.37 7.05 -13.09
N GLU A 144 -9.93 6.62 -14.22
CA GLU A 144 -9.58 5.34 -14.83
C GLU A 144 -8.12 5.29 -15.29
N GLU A 145 -7.63 6.37 -15.87
CA GLU A 145 -6.25 6.52 -16.32
C GLU A 145 -5.22 6.50 -15.17
N ARG A 146 -5.69 6.57 -13.92
CA ARG A 146 -4.87 6.48 -12.69
C ARG A 146 -5.09 5.19 -11.92
N ALA A 147 -5.97 4.30 -12.37
CA ALA A 147 -6.31 3.07 -11.68
C ALA A 147 -5.77 1.84 -12.44
N PHE A 148 -4.60 1.37 -11.99
CA PHE A 148 -3.88 0.24 -12.60
C PHE A 148 -4.19 -1.05 -11.85
N VAL A 149 -4.32 -2.17 -12.57
CA VAL A 149 -4.50 -3.48 -11.93
C VAL A 149 -3.19 -4.24 -11.97
N ILE A 150 -2.65 -4.57 -10.80
CA ILE A 150 -1.49 -5.46 -10.63
C ILE A 150 -1.89 -6.50 -9.58
N PRO A 151 -2.20 -7.74 -9.99
CA PRO A 151 -2.55 -8.80 -9.06
C PRO A 151 -1.42 -9.12 -8.09
N ASN A 152 -1.77 -9.66 -6.92
CA ASN A 152 -0.77 -10.22 -6.01
C ASN A 152 -0.05 -11.38 -6.68
N GLY A 153 1.27 -11.36 -6.60
CA GLY A 153 2.09 -12.50 -6.98
C GLY A 153 1.99 -13.62 -5.95
N ILE A 154 2.44 -14.80 -6.36
CA ILE A 154 2.78 -15.89 -5.46
C ILE A 154 4.22 -16.27 -5.74
N ASP A 155 4.98 -16.55 -4.68
CA ASP A 155 6.30 -17.14 -4.84
C ASP A 155 6.14 -18.56 -5.41
N PRO A 156 6.64 -18.86 -6.63
CA PRO A 156 6.53 -20.20 -7.20
C PRO A 156 7.21 -21.26 -6.32
N ASP A 157 8.28 -20.89 -5.63
CA ASP A 157 9.05 -21.79 -4.76
C ASP A 157 8.29 -22.13 -3.46
N PHE A 158 7.25 -21.36 -3.11
CA PHE A 158 6.37 -21.68 -1.99
C PHE A 158 5.47 -22.89 -2.26
N ILE A 159 5.17 -23.20 -3.53
CA ILE A 159 4.35 -24.37 -3.93
C ILE A 159 5.17 -25.28 -4.85
N THR A 160 6.39 -25.61 -4.46
CA THR A 160 7.14 -26.70 -5.09
C THR A 160 6.94 -27.98 -4.29
N GLY A 161 6.02 -28.85 -4.72
CA GLY A 161 5.78 -30.15 -4.10
C GLY A 161 4.50 -30.83 -4.63
N SER A 162 4.46 -32.15 -4.57
CA SER A 162 3.21 -32.91 -4.74
C SER A 162 2.56 -33.05 -3.38
N TYR A 163 1.52 -32.24 -3.14
CA TYR A 163 0.79 -32.26 -1.88
C TYR A 163 -0.52 -33.03 -2.04
N THR A 164 -0.84 -33.87 -1.06
CA THR A 164 -2.19 -34.44 -0.95
C THR A 164 -3.18 -33.38 -0.46
N ARG A 165 -4.47 -33.65 -0.64
CA ARG A 165 -5.53 -32.76 -0.14
C ARG A 165 -5.47 -32.61 1.38
N GLU A 166 -5.12 -33.68 2.11
CA GLU A 166 -4.95 -33.64 3.56
C GLU A 166 -3.76 -32.76 3.98
N GLU A 167 -2.64 -32.81 3.25
CA GLU A 167 -1.46 -31.97 3.51
C GLU A 167 -1.71 -30.49 3.24
N LEU A 168 -2.49 -30.17 2.21
CA LEU A 168 -2.90 -28.78 1.96
C LEU A 168 -3.86 -28.25 3.02
N ALA A 169 -4.67 -29.11 3.64
CA ALA A 169 -5.60 -28.72 4.69
C ALA A 169 -4.90 -28.33 6.01
N THR A 170 -3.66 -28.80 6.23
CA THR A 170 -2.84 -28.44 7.40
C THR A 170 -1.95 -27.21 7.16
N PHE A 171 -1.89 -26.69 5.93
CA PHE A 171 -1.06 -25.54 5.53
C PHE A 171 -1.56 -24.17 6.03
N HIS A 172 -2.59 -24.14 6.88
CA HIS A 172 -3.07 -22.91 7.50
C HIS A 172 -2.10 -22.45 8.60
N GLY A 173 -1.25 -21.48 8.26
CA GLY A 173 -0.57 -20.62 9.24
C GLY A 173 -1.52 -19.65 9.92
#